data_AF-A0A355XQD8-F1
#
_entry.id   AF-A0A355XQD8-F1
#
_cell.length_a   1.000
_cell.length_b   1.000
_cell.length_c   1.000
_cell.angle_alpha   90.00
_cell.angle_beta   90.00
_cell.angle_gamma   90.00
#
_symmetry.space_group_name_H-M   'P 1'
#
loop_
_entity.id
_entity.type
_entity.pdbx_description
1 polymer ?
#
loop_
_entity_poly.entity_id
_entity_poly.type
_entity_poly.pdbx_seq_one_letter_code
_entity_poly.pdbx_strand_id
1 'polypeptide(L)'
;GIIEPTEIYNTIEEGNFGNPRLQYEKTISFELGFDWNFYSDYILALSTFYKSSNNQVSSPGAVQLNWWDPAKQMFDFQFTHMAGNGVHEDIQGFELSLRKNFNDNFGFNVSYNLQWAVQGEAGMGSQFWIPDSSFVVNGNYWTQYTDNDEDGSENPRPLFPSFLVNSYASRANTFIDSVRTLGLDPRQIGSTGLWVIEFWGGTEEEPKPDADIRNYGKAQLFFTTPDKFGPWGLLGNITVNMIYKMSTGTPFDYSPPEKPSEWRNGPLTSRTDLSFEKVFFRKGFYQSTFFVQVSNLFNQRDVRGDGSFKSIYGSEYIRWGMETPRPDNTLYQEYGDFYANSRYHGSPREIKIGIRSSF
;
A
#
# COMPACT_ATOMS: atom_id res chain seq x y z
N GLY A 1 -8.50 38.95 -17.49
CA GLY A 1 -7.27 39.69 -17.15
C GLY A 1 -6.09 38.84 -17.57
N ILE A 2 -4.94 39.46 -17.78
CA ILE A 2 -3.67 38.72 -17.82
C ILE A 2 -3.30 38.51 -16.35
N ILE A 3 -3.22 37.26 -15.91
CA ILE A 3 -2.79 36.89 -14.55
C ILE A 3 -1.33 37.29 -14.43
N GLU A 4 -0.96 38.07 -13.40
CA GLU A 4 0.41 38.53 -13.26
C GLU A 4 1.31 37.40 -12.72
N PRO A 5 2.58 37.30 -13.16
CA PRO A 5 3.51 36.25 -12.70
C PRO A 5 3.81 36.24 -11.19
N THR A 6 3.52 37.34 -10.49
CA THR A 6 3.64 37.51 -9.03
C THR A 6 2.46 36.94 -8.25
N GLU A 7 1.37 36.61 -8.94
CA GLU A 7 0.10 36.15 -8.39
C GLU A 7 0.12 34.63 -8.19
N ILE A 8 1.03 34.16 -7.32
CA ILE A 8 1.32 32.73 -7.12
C ILE A 8 0.04 31.93 -6.84
N TYR A 9 -0.94 32.53 -6.15
CA TYR A 9 -2.22 31.91 -5.80
C TYR A 9 -3.22 31.83 -6.96
N ASN A 10 -3.22 32.79 -7.89
CA ASN A 10 -4.09 32.75 -9.07
C ASN A 10 -3.50 31.93 -10.23
N THR A 11 -2.23 31.54 -10.12
CA THR A 11 -1.60 30.52 -10.98
C THR A 11 -1.81 29.08 -10.50
N ILE A 12 -2.52 28.86 -9.38
CA ILE A 12 -2.80 27.51 -8.87
C ILE A 12 -3.88 26.85 -9.73
N GLU A 13 -3.46 26.02 -10.67
CA GLU A 13 -4.37 25.19 -11.49
C GLU A 13 -4.93 23.99 -10.70
N GLU A 14 -4.22 23.52 -9.66
CA GLU A 14 -4.64 22.45 -8.75
C GLU A 14 -4.39 22.86 -7.28
N GLY A 15 -5.46 23.14 -6.54
CA GLY A 15 -5.40 23.50 -5.12
C GLY A 15 -5.83 22.34 -4.23
N ASN A 16 -5.02 22.02 -3.21
CA ASN A 16 -5.43 21.11 -2.14
C ASN A 16 -5.99 21.91 -0.96
N PHE A 17 -7.20 21.59 -0.55
CA PHE A 17 -7.87 22.28 0.56
C PHE A 17 -7.95 21.38 1.79
N GLY A 18 -7.79 21.99 2.96
CA GLY A 18 -8.06 21.33 4.22
C GLY A 18 -9.55 21.02 4.34
N ASN A 19 -9.89 19.80 4.75
CA ASN A 19 -11.27 19.41 5.03
C ASN A 19 -11.55 19.53 6.54
N PRO A 20 -12.27 20.57 7.02
CA PRO A 20 -12.57 20.72 8.44
C PRO A 20 -13.59 19.70 8.95
N ARG A 21 -14.21 18.92 8.06
CA ARG A 21 -15.18 17.84 8.39
C ARG A 21 -14.53 16.46 8.39
N LEU A 22 -13.22 16.38 8.17
CA LEU A 22 -12.49 15.13 8.22
C LEU A 22 -12.66 14.47 9.59
N GLN A 23 -13.09 13.22 9.59
CA GLN A 23 -13.27 12.44 10.80
C GLN A 23 -12.02 11.61 11.09
N TYR A 24 -11.89 11.17 12.34
CA TYR A 24 -10.83 10.25 12.72
C TYR A 24 -10.94 8.93 11.97
N GLU A 25 -9.78 8.40 11.59
CA GLU A 25 -9.62 7.02 11.17
C GLU A 25 -9.97 6.09 12.32
N LYS A 26 -10.69 5.01 12.03
CA LYS A 26 -11.14 4.06 13.05
C LYS A 26 -10.59 2.69 12.73
N THR A 27 -9.95 2.07 13.71
CA THR A 27 -9.51 0.69 13.60
C THR A 27 -10.09 -0.10 14.76
N ILE A 28 -10.70 -1.23 14.45
CA ILE A 28 -11.18 -2.21 15.43
C ILE A 28 -10.39 -3.49 15.18
N SER A 29 -9.90 -4.11 16.25
CA SER A 29 -9.15 -5.35 16.18
C SER A 29 -9.69 -6.32 17.22
N PHE A 30 -9.88 -7.57 16.79
CA PHE A 30 -10.22 -8.70 17.63
C PHE A 30 -9.15 -9.78 17.44
N GLU A 31 -8.73 -10.39 18.54
CA GLU A 31 -7.74 -11.46 18.52
C GLU A 31 -8.15 -12.54 19.54
N LEU A 32 -8.00 -13.80 19.14
CA LEU A 32 -8.16 -14.95 20.00
C LEU A 32 -6.92 -15.82 19.89
N GLY A 33 -6.22 -16.00 21.00
CA GLY A 33 -4.99 -16.77 21.09
C GLY A 33 -5.11 -17.98 22.02
N PHE A 34 -4.37 -19.03 21.70
CA PHE A 34 -4.20 -20.24 22.49
C PHE A 34 -2.72 -20.62 22.54
N ASP A 35 -2.17 -20.69 23.76
CA ASP A 35 -0.79 -21.13 24.02
C ASP A 35 -0.79 -22.43 24.82
N TRP A 36 -0.03 -23.42 24.35
CA TRP A 36 0.09 -24.72 25.00
C TRP A 36 1.53 -25.20 25.06
N ASN A 37 2.07 -25.25 26.27
CA ASN A 37 3.23 -26.09 26.55
C ASN A 37 2.75 -27.54 26.71
N PHE A 38 2.90 -28.35 25.66
CA PHE A 38 2.35 -29.70 25.61
C PHE A 38 3.33 -30.79 26.02
N TYR A 39 4.63 -30.50 26.01
CA TYR A 39 5.66 -31.43 26.42
C TYR A 39 6.96 -30.70 26.74
N SER A 40 7.37 -30.69 28.01
CA SER A 40 8.66 -30.14 28.47
C SER A 40 8.99 -28.75 27.90
N ASP A 41 9.75 -28.71 26.81
CA ASP A 41 10.27 -27.53 26.12
C ASP A 41 9.54 -27.19 24.81
N TYR A 42 8.47 -27.92 24.46
CA TYR A 42 7.65 -27.71 23.28
C TYR A 42 6.44 -26.82 23.57
N ILE A 43 6.30 -25.77 22.78
CA ILE A 43 5.25 -24.76 22.89
C ILE A 43 4.58 -24.62 21.53
N LEU A 44 3.25 -24.80 21.51
CA LEU A 44 2.38 -24.49 20.39
C LEU A 44 1.61 -23.21 20.72
N ALA A 45 1.65 -22.22 19.84
CA ALA A 45 0.77 -21.06 19.86
C ALA A 45 -0.07 -21.04 18.58
N LEU A 46 -1.37 -20.80 18.74
CA LEU A 46 -2.33 -20.62 17.67
C LEU A 46 -3.11 -19.34 17.95
N SER A 47 -3.17 -18.43 16.99
CA SER A 47 -4.01 -17.25 17.09
C SER A 47 -4.85 -17.09 15.82
N THR A 48 -5.98 -16.42 15.98
CA THR A 48 -6.74 -15.86 14.87
C THR A 48 -7.04 -14.41 15.17
N PHE A 49 -7.04 -13.58 14.14
CA PHE A 49 -7.24 -12.16 14.25
C PHE A 49 -8.17 -11.66 13.15
N TYR A 50 -8.91 -10.61 13.47
CA TYR A 50 -9.64 -9.80 12.52
C TYR A 50 -9.41 -8.33 12.88
N LYS A 51 -8.91 -7.58 11.91
CA LYS A 51 -8.66 -6.15 12.00
C LYS A 51 -9.45 -5.47 10.89
N SER A 52 -10.32 -4.54 11.26
CA SER A 52 -11.05 -3.70 10.33
C SER A 52 -10.65 -2.25 10.54
N SER A 53 -10.14 -1.63 9.49
CA SER A 53 -9.74 -0.24 9.43
C SER A 53 -10.72 0.49 8.52
N ASN A 54 -11.63 1.25 9.13
CA ASN A 54 -12.68 1.99 8.44
C ASN A 54 -12.39 3.49 8.47
N ASN A 55 -13.02 4.21 7.54
CA ASN A 55 -12.99 5.66 7.50
C ASN A 55 -11.56 6.21 7.37
N GLN A 56 -10.68 5.47 6.69
CA GLN A 56 -9.29 5.87 6.47
C GLN A 56 -9.26 7.14 5.61
N VAL A 57 -8.31 8.03 5.92
CA VAL A 57 -8.17 9.30 5.23
C VAL A 57 -7.53 9.04 3.88
N SER A 58 -8.21 9.48 2.83
CA SER A 58 -7.66 9.46 1.48
C SER A 58 -6.82 10.71 1.21
N SER A 59 -5.90 10.60 0.25
CA SER A 59 -5.09 11.72 -0.22
C SER A 59 -5.96 12.93 -0.57
N PRO A 60 -5.44 14.17 -0.45
CA PRO A 60 -6.15 15.38 -0.86
C PRO A 60 -6.83 15.33 -2.22
N GLY A 61 -6.46 14.42 -3.14
CA GLY A 61 -7.09 14.15 -4.44
C GLY A 61 -8.44 13.41 -4.45
N ALA A 62 -8.94 12.93 -3.31
CA ALA A 62 -10.05 11.98 -3.30
C ALA A 62 -11.44 12.59 -3.52
N VAL A 63 -11.65 13.83 -3.07
CA VAL A 63 -12.90 14.53 -3.31
C VAL A 63 -12.66 15.70 -4.26
N GLN A 64 -13.24 15.63 -5.44
CA GLN A 64 -13.19 16.72 -6.40
C GLN A 64 -14.24 17.78 -6.08
N LEU A 65 -13.82 19.03 -5.92
CA LEU A 65 -14.72 20.17 -5.75
C LEU A 65 -14.92 20.85 -7.11
N ASN A 66 -16.18 21.05 -7.51
CA ASN A 66 -16.54 21.71 -8.75
C ASN A 66 -17.42 22.91 -8.45
N TRP A 67 -17.13 24.04 -9.08
CA TRP A 67 -17.91 25.26 -8.95
C TRP A 67 -18.78 25.47 -10.19
N TRP A 68 -20.07 25.72 -10.01
CA TRP A 68 -20.93 26.15 -11.11
C TRP A 68 -20.91 27.67 -11.23
N ASP A 69 -20.42 28.20 -12.36
CA ASP A 69 -20.30 29.63 -12.59
C ASP A 69 -21.55 30.20 -13.30
N PRO A 70 -22.35 31.07 -12.65
CA PRO A 70 -23.53 31.69 -13.26
C PRO A 70 -23.25 32.59 -14.47
N ALA A 71 -22.07 33.20 -14.55
CA ALA A 71 -21.70 34.05 -15.68
C ALA A 71 -21.42 33.21 -16.93
N LYS A 72 -20.67 32.11 -16.77
CA LYS A 72 -20.30 31.20 -17.85
C LYS A 72 -21.36 30.14 -18.16
N GLN A 73 -22.29 29.89 -17.23
CA GLN A 73 -23.31 28.83 -17.29
C GLN A 73 -22.71 27.43 -17.47
N MET A 74 -21.55 27.19 -16.87
CA MET A 74 -20.83 25.92 -16.92
C MET A 74 -20.16 25.65 -15.58
N PHE A 75 -19.77 24.41 -15.35
CA PHE A 75 -18.84 24.10 -14.27
C PHE A 75 -17.46 24.63 -14.63
N ASP A 76 -16.88 25.41 -13.72
CA ASP A 76 -15.46 25.68 -13.73
C ASP A 76 -14.77 24.46 -13.10
N PHE A 77 -14.18 23.62 -13.96
CA PHE A 77 -13.41 22.45 -13.54
C PHE A 77 -12.00 22.86 -13.13
N GLN A 78 -11.91 23.75 -12.14
CA GLN A 78 -10.68 23.89 -11.39
C GLN A 78 -10.65 22.69 -10.47
N PHE A 79 -9.81 21.69 -10.77
CA PHE A 79 -9.68 20.45 -10.00
C PHE A 79 -9.09 20.75 -8.64
N THR A 80 -9.95 21.29 -7.79
CA THR A 80 -9.66 21.54 -6.40
C THR A 80 -9.98 20.28 -5.66
N HIS A 81 -9.02 19.78 -4.92
CA HIS A 81 -9.18 18.52 -4.23
C HIS A 81 -9.15 18.71 -2.72
N MET A 82 -9.94 17.91 -2.00
CA MET A 82 -9.83 17.80 -0.55
C MET A 82 -9.73 16.35 -0.11
N ALA A 83 -9.09 16.15 1.04
CA ALA A 83 -9.03 14.83 1.67
C ALA A 83 -10.44 14.36 2.06
N GLY A 84 -10.72 13.09 1.85
CA GLY A 84 -11.97 12.45 2.24
C GLY A 84 -11.74 11.38 3.31
N ASN A 85 -12.82 10.94 3.92
CA ASN A 85 -12.84 9.62 4.55
C ASN A 85 -13.62 8.69 3.61
N GLY A 86 -13.03 7.55 3.25
CA GLY A 86 -13.70 6.62 2.34
C GLY A 86 -13.00 5.30 2.13
N VAL A 87 -11.70 5.21 2.47
CA VAL A 87 -10.98 3.95 2.36
C VAL A 87 -11.33 3.04 3.54
N HIS A 88 -11.59 1.77 3.24
CA HIS A 88 -11.79 0.70 4.21
C HIS A 88 -10.86 -0.47 3.89
N GLU A 89 -10.34 -1.11 4.94
CA GLU A 89 -9.41 -2.23 4.83
C GLU A 89 -9.74 -3.27 5.88
N ASP A 90 -9.85 -4.52 5.47
CA ASP A 90 -10.07 -5.64 6.38
C ASP A 90 -8.93 -6.64 6.24
N ILE A 91 -8.37 -7.05 7.37
CA ILE A 91 -7.30 -8.06 7.45
C ILE A 91 -7.72 -9.11 8.45
N GLN A 92 -7.71 -10.37 8.01
CA GLN A 92 -8.04 -11.50 8.86
C GLN A 92 -7.09 -12.65 8.61
N GLY A 93 -6.86 -13.47 9.63
CA GLY A 93 -5.96 -14.58 9.45
C GLY A 93 -5.81 -15.49 10.65
N PHE A 94 -4.89 -16.42 10.47
CA PHE A 94 -4.45 -17.39 11.45
C PHE A 94 -2.93 -17.32 11.58
N GLU A 95 -2.45 -17.37 12.81
CA GLU A 95 -1.02 -17.51 13.09
C GLU A 95 -0.76 -18.79 13.85
N LEU A 96 0.28 -19.49 13.43
CA LEU A 96 0.76 -20.71 14.05
C LEU A 96 2.23 -20.52 14.42
N SER A 97 2.59 -20.89 15.64
CA SER A 97 3.96 -20.95 16.10
C SER A 97 4.20 -22.26 16.84
N LEU A 98 5.13 -23.07 16.35
CA LEU A 98 5.59 -24.28 17.00
C LEU A 98 7.07 -24.11 17.35
N ARG A 99 7.38 -24.12 18.64
CA ARG A 99 8.73 -23.92 19.15
C ARG A 99 9.13 -25.08 20.05
N LYS A 100 10.35 -25.56 19.88
CA LYS A 100 11.07 -26.31 20.91
C LYS A 100 12.17 -25.40 21.46
N ASN A 101 12.08 -25.03 22.74
CA ASN A 101 13.15 -24.29 23.39
C ASN A 101 14.44 -25.11 23.29
N PHE A 102 15.58 -24.42 23.23
CA PHE A 102 16.85 -25.12 23.10
C PHE A 102 17.14 -25.94 24.36
N ASN A 103 17.14 -27.27 24.20
CA ASN A 103 17.48 -28.22 25.24
C ASN A 103 18.05 -29.49 24.58
N ASP A 104 18.97 -30.15 25.27
CA ASP A 104 19.64 -31.37 24.79
C ASP A 104 20.10 -31.22 23.34
N ASN A 105 20.92 -30.20 23.10
CA ASN A 105 21.65 -30.00 21.84
C ASN A 105 20.79 -29.57 20.63
N PHE A 106 19.48 -29.42 20.79
CA PHE A 106 18.57 -29.11 19.69
C PHE A 106 17.43 -28.17 20.09
N GLY A 107 17.07 -27.29 19.17
CA GLY A 107 15.92 -26.40 19.30
C GLY A 107 15.43 -25.98 17.93
N PHE A 108 14.16 -25.57 17.86
CA PHE A 108 13.60 -25.05 16.62
C PHE A 108 12.46 -24.07 16.89
N ASN A 109 12.17 -23.26 15.88
CA ASN A 109 11.00 -22.40 15.85
C ASN A 109 10.42 -22.39 14.44
N VAL A 110 9.16 -22.79 14.30
CA VAL A 110 8.39 -22.72 13.05
C VAL A 110 7.24 -21.76 13.28
N SER A 111 7.20 -20.67 12.51
CA SER A 111 6.10 -19.72 12.52
C SER A 111 5.49 -19.64 11.13
N TYR A 112 4.17 -19.60 11.06
CA TYR A 112 3.40 -19.55 9.82
C TYR A 112 2.18 -18.65 10.01
N ASN A 113 1.92 -17.79 9.03
CA ASN A 113 0.74 -16.95 8.99
C ASN A 113 0.03 -17.18 7.65
N LEU A 114 -1.29 -17.34 7.76
CA LEU A 114 -2.23 -17.38 6.65
C LEU A 114 -3.18 -16.20 6.84
N GLN A 115 -3.17 -15.25 5.90
CA GLN A 115 -4.01 -14.05 6.01
C GLN A 115 -4.67 -13.67 4.69
N TRP A 116 -5.83 -13.06 4.81
CA TRP A 116 -6.54 -12.36 3.75
C TRP A 116 -6.54 -10.88 4.10
N ALA A 117 -6.05 -10.04 3.20
CA ALA A 117 -6.18 -8.60 3.32
C ALA A 117 -6.94 -8.06 2.11
N VAL A 118 -7.98 -7.27 2.36
CA VAL A 118 -8.76 -6.59 1.33
C VAL A 118 -8.80 -5.10 1.59
N GLN A 119 -8.98 -4.33 0.53
CA GLN A 119 -9.18 -2.89 0.56
C GLN A 119 -10.30 -2.51 -0.38
N GLY A 120 -10.99 -1.42 -0.08
CA GLY A 120 -11.95 -0.80 -0.96
C GLY A 120 -12.12 0.67 -0.61
N GLU A 121 -12.82 1.39 -1.47
CA GLU A 121 -13.20 2.77 -1.25
C GLU A 121 -14.71 2.88 -1.31
N ALA A 122 -15.31 3.58 -0.34
CA ALA A 122 -16.71 3.93 -0.33
C ALA A 122 -16.84 5.28 0.37
N GLY A 123 -17.18 6.32 -0.39
CA GLY A 123 -17.11 7.68 0.10
C GLY A 123 -17.60 8.70 -0.90
N MET A 124 -17.47 9.96 -0.51
CA MET A 124 -17.76 11.08 -1.39
C MET A 124 -16.64 11.21 -2.42
N GLY A 125 -16.96 11.16 -3.72
CA GLY A 125 -15.98 11.34 -4.80
C GLY A 125 -15.99 12.75 -5.40
N SER A 126 -17.13 13.45 -5.31
CA SER A 126 -17.23 14.82 -5.85
C SER A 126 -18.28 15.66 -5.13
N GLN A 127 -18.05 16.97 -5.08
CA GLN A 127 -19.00 17.97 -4.62
C GLN A 127 -19.19 19.05 -5.69
N PHE A 128 -20.44 19.35 -6.00
CA PHE A 128 -20.81 20.46 -6.86
C PHE A 128 -21.33 21.62 -6.02
N TRP A 129 -20.65 22.76 -6.08
CA TRP A 129 -20.97 23.98 -5.37
C TRP A 129 -21.69 24.95 -6.30
N ILE A 130 -22.89 25.36 -5.89
CA ILE A 130 -23.84 26.09 -6.72
C ILE A 130 -24.33 27.31 -5.94
N PRO A 131 -24.05 28.55 -6.37
CA PRO A 131 -24.64 29.73 -5.76
C PRO A 131 -26.12 29.85 -6.13
N ASP A 132 -26.92 30.44 -5.25
CA ASP A 132 -28.29 30.89 -5.55
C ASP A 132 -28.34 32.42 -5.76
N SER A 133 -29.55 32.93 -6.01
CA SER A 133 -29.76 34.37 -6.17
C SER A 133 -29.30 35.22 -4.98
N SER A 134 -29.44 34.72 -3.74
CA SER A 134 -29.04 35.46 -2.55
C SER A 134 -27.51 35.55 -2.46
N PHE A 135 -26.79 34.48 -2.82
CA PHE A 135 -25.33 34.51 -2.89
C PHE A 135 -24.83 35.59 -3.86
N VAL A 136 -25.45 35.68 -5.03
CA VAL A 136 -25.10 36.68 -6.06
C VAL A 136 -25.46 38.10 -5.62
N VAL A 137 -26.69 38.31 -5.13
CA VAL A 137 -27.19 39.66 -4.76
C VAL A 137 -26.50 40.21 -3.52
N ASN A 138 -26.09 39.35 -2.59
CA ASN A 138 -25.37 39.76 -1.36
C ASN A 138 -23.90 40.12 -1.62
N GLY A 139 -23.42 40.07 -2.87
CA GLY A 139 -22.05 40.44 -3.23
C GLY A 139 -21.02 39.34 -2.98
N ASN A 140 -21.45 38.10 -2.69
CA ASN A 140 -20.53 36.97 -2.50
C ASN A 140 -20.01 36.39 -3.83
N TYR A 141 -20.50 36.89 -4.96
CA TYR A 141 -20.04 36.52 -6.29
C TYR A 141 -19.56 37.77 -7.05
N TRP A 142 -18.36 37.70 -7.59
CA TRP A 142 -17.72 38.76 -8.37
C TRP A 142 -16.99 38.15 -9.57
N THR A 143 -16.71 38.98 -10.59
CA THR A 143 -15.98 38.57 -11.80
C THR A 143 -14.77 39.45 -12.07
N GLN A 144 -14.53 40.43 -11.21
CA GLN A 144 -13.43 41.39 -11.28
C GLN A 144 -12.96 41.71 -9.87
N TYR A 145 -11.70 42.10 -9.74
CA TYR A 145 -11.09 42.57 -8.50
C TYR A 145 -10.23 43.81 -8.76
N THR A 146 -9.79 44.47 -7.69
CA THR A 146 -8.73 45.48 -7.70
C THR A 146 -7.60 45.05 -6.80
N ASP A 147 -6.39 45.17 -7.31
CA ASP A 147 -5.18 44.92 -6.54
C ASP A 147 -4.90 46.09 -5.60
N ASN A 148 -4.47 45.78 -4.38
CA ASN A 148 -3.88 46.74 -3.48
C ASN A 148 -2.37 46.84 -3.77
N ASP A 149 -1.93 47.99 -4.26
CA ASP A 149 -0.53 48.23 -4.67
C ASP A 149 0.48 48.12 -3.49
N GLU A 150 0.03 48.19 -2.24
CA GLU A 150 0.91 48.14 -1.06
C GLU A 150 1.18 46.73 -0.51
N ASP A 151 0.21 45.81 -0.58
CA ASP A 151 0.32 44.46 -0.02
C ASP A 151 -0.04 43.33 -1.00
N GLY A 152 -0.44 43.67 -2.23
CA GLY A 152 -0.83 42.71 -3.26
C GLY A 152 -2.17 42.02 -2.99
N SER A 153 -2.97 42.48 -2.03
CA SER A 153 -4.28 41.87 -1.74
C SER A 153 -5.33 42.24 -2.80
N GLU A 154 -6.14 41.27 -3.20
CA GLU A 154 -7.23 41.46 -4.16
C GLU A 154 -8.54 41.84 -3.45
N ASN A 155 -9.12 42.96 -3.84
CA ASN A 155 -10.42 43.42 -3.36
C ASN A 155 -11.50 43.16 -4.43
N PRO A 156 -12.51 42.31 -4.14
CA PRO A 156 -13.61 42.04 -5.08
C PRO A 156 -14.33 43.31 -5.55
N ARG A 157 -14.52 43.45 -6.86
CA ARG A 157 -15.40 44.49 -7.41
C ARG A 157 -16.84 43.99 -7.45
N PRO A 158 -17.80 44.73 -6.86
CA PRO A 158 -19.21 44.40 -6.98
C PRO A 158 -19.64 44.31 -8.45
N LEU A 159 -20.52 43.35 -8.74
CA LEU A 159 -21.10 43.19 -10.06
C LEU A 159 -21.87 44.45 -10.48
N PHE A 160 -21.52 44.99 -11.64
CA PHE A 160 -22.18 46.14 -12.24
C PHE A 160 -22.26 45.96 -13.77
N PRO A 161 -23.36 46.34 -14.44
CA PRO A 161 -24.55 47.03 -13.91
C PRO A 161 -25.54 46.09 -13.20
N SER A 162 -26.53 46.65 -12.49
CA SER A 162 -27.52 45.89 -11.71
C SER A 162 -28.30 44.83 -12.52
N PHE A 163 -28.44 45.02 -13.84
CA PHE A 163 -29.06 44.01 -14.70
C PHE A 163 -28.22 42.72 -14.80
N LEU A 164 -26.88 42.79 -14.67
CA LEU A 164 -26.02 41.61 -14.65
C LEU A 164 -26.21 40.81 -13.36
N VAL A 165 -26.33 41.50 -12.22
CA VAL A 165 -26.65 40.87 -10.93
C VAL A 165 -27.94 40.06 -11.04
N ASN A 166 -29.01 40.69 -11.55
CA ASN A 166 -30.31 40.03 -11.73
C ASN A 166 -30.25 38.87 -12.72
N SER A 167 -29.48 39.02 -13.81
CA SER A 167 -29.31 37.96 -14.80
C SER A 167 -28.61 36.73 -14.21
N TYR A 168 -27.49 36.92 -13.50
CA TYR A 168 -26.73 35.83 -12.89
C TYR A 168 -27.51 35.19 -11.74
N ALA A 169 -28.20 35.99 -10.92
CA ALA A 169 -29.08 35.49 -9.88
C ALA A 169 -30.23 34.62 -10.43
N SER A 170 -30.81 35.01 -11.57
CA SER A 170 -31.85 34.21 -12.24
C SER A 170 -31.30 32.90 -12.80
N ARG A 171 -30.10 32.93 -13.42
CA ARG A 171 -29.43 31.73 -13.94
C ARG A 171 -29.08 30.75 -12.82
N ALA A 172 -28.58 31.25 -11.70
CA ALA A 172 -28.27 30.49 -10.49
C ALA A 172 -29.46 29.67 -9.99
N ASN A 173 -30.60 30.31 -9.76
CA ASN A 173 -31.81 29.60 -9.33
C ASN A 173 -32.33 28.63 -10.41
N THR A 174 -32.27 29.01 -11.68
CA THR A 174 -32.68 28.13 -12.79
C THR A 174 -31.86 26.84 -12.80
N PHE A 175 -30.55 26.92 -12.55
CA PHE A 175 -29.71 25.73 -12.46
C PHE A 175 -30.06 24.87 -11.25
N ILE A 176 -30.25 25.47 -10.06
CA ILE A 176 -30.70 24.76 -8.85
C ILE A 176 -32.03 24.04 -9.08
N ASP A 177 -32.98 24.67 -9.77
CA ASP A 177 -34.26 24.04 -10.08
C ASP A 177 -34.11 22.92 -11.11
N SER A 178 -33.18 23.07 -12.06
CA SER A 178 -32.87 22.01 -13.03
C SER A 178 -32.29 20.76 -12.36
N VAL A 179 -31.36 20.91 -11.40
CA VAL A 179 -30.78 19.76 -10.68
C VAL A 179 -31.81 19.07 -9.80
N ARG A 180 -32.72 19.82 -9.17
CA ARG A 180 -33.88 19.24 -8.44
C ARG A 180 -34.80 18.46 -9.37
N THR A 181 -35.06 18.98 -10.55
CA THR A 181 -35.89 18.32 -11.57
C THR A 181 -35.26 17.01 -12.07
N LEU A 182 -33.92 16.95 -12.09
CA LEU A 182 -33.16 15.73 -12.39
C LEU A 182 -33.15 14.72 -11.21
N GLY A 183 -33.79 15.04 -10.08
CA GLY A 183 -33.85 14.18 -8.90
C GLY A 183 -32.61 14.24 -8.01
N LEU A 184 -31.73 15.22 -8.20
CA LEU A 184 -30.62 15.47 -7.30
C LEU A 184 -31.11 16.24 -6.06
N ASP A 185 -30.39 16.06 -4.94
CA ASP A 185 -30.70 16.69 -3.65
C ASP A 185 -29.68 17.80 -3.33
N PRO A 186 -29.82 19.01 -3.88
CA PRO A 186 -28.98 20.14 -3.49
C PRO A 186 -29.31 20.56 -2.06
N ARG A 187 -28.29 20.62 -1.20
CA ARG A 187 -28.41 21.04 0.21
C ARG A 187 -27.78 22.41 0.40
N GLN A 188 -28.49 23.33 1.03
CA GLN A 188 -27.96 24.66 1.32
C GLN A 188 -26.98 24.61 2.50
N ILE A 189 -25.85 25.30 2.37
CA ILE A 189 -24.84 25.43 3.41
C ILE A 189 -25.07 26.71 4.20
N GLY A 190 -25.59 26.57 5.42
CA GLY A 190 -25.91 27.71 6.27
C GLY A 190 -26.90 28.67 5.61
N SER A 191 -26.70 29.97 5.78
CA SER A 191 -27.57 31.03 5.24
C SER A 191 -26.88 31.87 4.17
N THR A 192 -25.81 31.38 3.54
CA THR A 192 -24.98 32.17 2.61
C THR A 192 -25.55 32.26 1.20
N GLY A 193 -26.54 31.41 0.88
CA GLY A 193 -27.04 31.23 -0.48
C GLY A 193 -26.25 30.22 -1.31
N LEU A 194 -25.34 29.47 -0.68
CA LEU A 194 -24.52 28.47 -1.35
C LEU A 194 -25.13 27.07 -1.16
N TRP A 195 -25.24 26.32 -2.25
CA TRP A 195 -25.78 24.97 -2.28
C TRP A 195 -24.69 23.97 -2.66
N VAL A 196 -24.76 22.77 -2.11
CA VAL A 196 -23.86 21.66 -2.44
C VAL A 196 -24.66 20.43 -2.86
N ILE A 197 -24.18 19.74 -3.89
CA ILE A 197 -24.60 18.38 -4.25
C ILE A 197 -23.41 17.46 -4.05
N GLU A 198 -23.60 16.37 -3.32
CA GLU A 198 -22.55 15.39 -3.05
C GLU A 198 -22.77 14.15 -3.92
N PHE A 199 -21.73 13.71 -4.62
CA PHE A 199 -21.72 12.47 -5.37
C PHE A 199 -20.91 11.43 -4.61
N TRP A 200 -21.59 10.37 -4.22
CA TRP A 200 -21.00 9.23 -3.51
C TRP A 200 -20.71 8.11 -4.49
N GLY A 201 -19.56 7.48 -4.33
CA GLY A 201 -19.11 6.36 -5.13
C GLY A 201 -18.40 5.33 -4.27
N GLY A 202 -18.10 4.20 -4.87
CA GLY A 202 -17.25 3.20 -4.26
C GLY A 202 -16.67 2.25 -5.28
N THR A 203 -15.60 1.58 -4.87
CA THR A 203 -14.97 0.49 -5.59
C THR A 203 -15.39 -0.83 -4.96
N GLU A 204 -15.34 -1.91 -5.75
CA GLU A 204 -15.42 -3.26 -5.20
C GLU A 204 -14.20 -3.52 -4.31
N GLU A 205 -14.37 -4.36 -3.30
CA GLU A 205 -13.26 -4.82 -2.47
C GLU A 205 -12.29 -5.67 -3.30
N GLU A 206 -11.01 -5.32 -3.23
CA GLU A 206 -9.93 -6.04 -3.87
C GLU A 206 -8.89 -6.49 -2.85
N PRO A 207 -8.16 -7.59 -3.10
CA PRO A 207 -7.01 -7.98 -2.30
C PRO A 207 -5.98 -6.85 -2.23
N LYS A 208 -5.58 -6.47 -1.00
CA LYS A 208 -4.64 -5.38 -0.78
C LYS A 208 -3.23 -5.78 -1.24
N PRO A 209 -2.63 -5.13 -2.27
CA PRO A 209 -1.39 -5.63 -2.90
C PRO A 209 -0.18 -5.75 -1.97
N ASP A 210 -0.03 -4.84 -1.02
CA ASP A 210 1.08 -4.77 -0.07
C ASP A 210 0.86 -5.58 1.22
N ALA A 211 -0.39 -6.02 1.46
CA ALA A 211 -0.76 -6.72 2.69
C ALA A 211 -1.27 -8.15 2.45
N ASP A 212 -1.87 -8.50 1.31
CA ASP A 212 -2.39 -9.85 1.05
C ASP A 212 -1.30 -10.83 0.59
N ILE A 213 -0.20 -10.87 1.36
CA ILE A 213 0.74 -11.97 1.30
C ILE A 213 0.06 -13.17 1.96
N ARG A 214 -0.71 -13.91 1.14
CA ARG A 214 -1.62 -14.96 1.60
C ARG A 214 -0.98 -15.94 2.57
N ASN A 215 0.25 -16.37 2.28
CA ASN A 215 0.99 -17.27 3.14
C ASN A 215 2.39 -16.71 3.36
N TYR A 216 2.84 -16.63 4.61
CA TYR A 216 4.25 -16.40 4.91
C TYR A 216 4.68 -17.19 6.12
N GLY A 217 5.91 -17.69 6.09
CA GLY A 217 6.41 -18.58 7.12
C GLY A 217 7.91 -18.50 7.30
N LYS A 218 8.35 -18.86 8.49
CA LYS A 218 9.75 -18.93 8.86
C LYS A 218 9.98 -20.17 9.72
N ALA A 219 10.94 -20.99 9.34
CA ALA A 219 11.42 -22.08 10.17
C ALA A 219 12.90 -21.82 10.52
N GLN A 220 13.24 -21.96 11.79
CA GLN A 220 14.61 -21.90 12.28
C GLN A 220 14.93 -23.20 13.00
N LEU A 221 16.06 -23.80 12.64
CA LEU A 221 16.62 -24.97 13.28
C LEU A 221 17.95 -24.58 13.90
N PHE A 222 18.15 -24.95 15.17
CA PHE A 222 19.40 -24.73 15.87
C PHE A 222 19.86 -26.03 16.52
N PHE A 223 21.11 -26.40 16.27
CA PHE A 223 21.71 -27.63 16.75
C PHE A 223 23.14 -27.34 17.24
N THR A 224 23.51 -27.85 18.41
CA THR A 224 24.91 -27.82 18.87
C THR A 224 25.31 -29.20 19.34
N THR A 225 26.59 -29.56 19.28
CA THR A 225 27.06 -30.86 19.77
C THR A 225 28.02 -30.69 20.94
N PRO A 226 27.98 -31.56 21.96
CA PRO A 226 28.97 -31.58 23.03
C PRO A 226 30.38 -31.88 22.50
N ASP A 227 31.41 -31.57 23.29
CA ASP A 227 32.82 -31.68 22.88
C ASP A 227 33.25 -33.05 22.35
N LYS A 228 32.66 -34.13 22.86
CA LYS A 228 33.01 -35.53 22.53
C LYS A 228 31.93 -36.25 21.71
N PHE A 229 31.14 -35.51 20.95
CA PHE A 229 30.05 -36.09 20.17
C PHE A 229 30.56 -36.90 18.96
N GLY A 230 29.93 -38.05 18.69
CA GLY A 230 30.24 -38.94 17.58
C GLY A 230 31.53 -39.77 17.75
N PRO A 231 31.89 -40.59 16.75
CA PRO A 231 33.09 -41.43 16.78
C PRO A 231 34.35 -40.60 17.02
N TRP A 232 35.11 -40.95 18.06
CA TRP A 232 36.32 -40.25 18.49
C TRP A 232 36.16 -38.74 18.75
N GLY A 233 34.93 -38.26 18.98
CA GLY A 233 34.66 -36.83 19.17
C GLY A 233 34.74 -35.99 17.89
N LEU A 234 34.83 -36.60 16.71
CA LEU A 234 34.96 -35.89 15.43
C LEU A 234 33.77 -34.96 15.13
N LEU A 235 32.59 -35.29 15.65
CA LEU A 235 31.38 -34.51 15.48
C LEU A 235 31.11 -33.57 16.66
N GLY A 236 32.07 -33.41 17.58
CA GLY A 236 31.94 -32.52 18.71
C GLY A 236 32.20 -31.04 18.37
N ASN A 237 31.72 -30.17 19.26
CA ASN A 237 31.80 -28.71 19.17
C ASN A 237 31.33 -28.10 17.84
N ILE A 238 30.33 -28.71 17.22
CA ILE A 238 29.63 -28.20 16.05
C ILE A 238 28.45 -27.36 16.51
N THR A 239 28.21 -26.24 15.83
CA THR A 239 26.97 -25.46 15.94
C THR A 239 26.41 -25.24 14.54
N VAL A 240 25.13 -25.53 14.36
CA VAL A 240 24.39 -25.35 13.11
C VAL A 240 23.18 -24.48 13.39
N ASN A 241 23.00 -23.45 12.57
CA ASN A 241 21.78 -22.64 12.53
C ASN A 241 21.29 -22.58 11.09
N MET A 242 20.07 -23.04 10.84
CA MET A 242 19.44 -22.99 9.53
C MET A 242 18.16 -22.18 9.64
N ILE A 243 17.95 -21.27 8.69
CA ILE A 243 16.73 -20.45 8.62
C ILE A 243 16.13 -20.66 7.24
N TYR A 244 14.91 -21.18 7.21
CA TYR A 244 14.04 -21.20 6.04
C TYR A 244 13.00 -20.09 6.15
N LYS A 245 12.74 -19.39 5.06
CA LYS A 245 11.68 -18.38 4.93
C LYS A 245 10.90 -18.67 3.66
N MET A 246 9.60 -18.44 3.70
CA MET A 246 8.77 -18.45 2.50
C MET A 246 7.69 -17.36 2.56
N SER A 247 7.27 -16.89 1.40
CA SER A 247 6.04 -16.11 1.26
C SER A 247 5.44 -16.27 -0.13
N THR A 248 4.12 -16.25 -0.26
CA THR A 248 3.47 -16.09 -1.56
C THR A 248 3.76 -14.70 -2.14
N GLY A 249 3.62 -14.58 -3.47
CA GLY A 249 3.65 -13.27 -4.12
C GLY A 249 2.39 -12.46 -3.82
N THR A 250 2.42 -11.20 -4.21
CA THR A 250 1.29 -10.26 -4.08
C THR A 250 0.12 -10.68 -4.97
N PRO A 251 -1.12 -10.30 -4.61
CA PRO A 251 -2.28 -10.56 -5.46
C PRO A 251 -2.21 -9.74 -6.76
N PHE A 252 -2.81 -10.25 -7.81
CA PHE A 252 -3.00 -9.58 -9.09
C PHE A 252 -4.29 -10.01 -9.78
N ASP A 253 -4.84 -9.10 -10.58
CA ASP A 253 -6.01 -9.35 -11.38
C ASP A 253 -5.65 -10.17 -12.64
N TYR A 254 -6.38 -11.26 -12.84
CA TYR A 254 -6.24 -12.16 -13.98
C TYR A 254 -7.58 -12.33 -14.70
N SER A 255 -7.63 -11.89 -15.96
CA SER A 255 -8.78 -12.10 -16.84
C SER A 255 -8.53 -13.29 -17.79
N PRO A 256 -8.98 -14.51 -17.48
CA PRO A 256 -8.89 -15.65 -18.40
C PRO A 256 -9.76 -15.44 -19.65
N PRO A 257 -9.41 -16.03 -20.81
CA PRO A 257 -10.13 -15.79 -22.08
C PRO A 257 -11.62 -16.12 -22.09
N GLU A 258 -12.09 -17.01 -21.20
CA GLU A 258 -13.48 -17.53 -21.19
C GLU A 258 -14.18 -17.43 -19.83
N LYS A 259 -13.58 -16.73 -18.85
CA LYS A 259 -14.19 -16.57 -17.52
C LYS A 259 -14.07 -15.13 -17.04
N PRO A 260 -14.91 -14.69 -16.07
CA PRO A 260 -14.73 -13.42 -15.41
C PRO A 260 -13.33 -13.26 -14.81
N SER A 261 -12.94 -12.01 -14.56
CA SER A 261 -11.69 -11.72 -13.86
C SER A 261 -11.65 -12.38 -12.49
N GLU A 262 -10.49 -12.87 -12.11
CA GLU A 262 -10.24 -13.48 -10.82
C GLU A 262 -8.90 -13.00 -10.25
N TRP A 263 -8.83 -12.89 -8.93
CA TRP A 263 -7.60 -12.56 -8.25
C TRP A 263 -6.74 -13.80 -8.06
N ARG A 264 -5.45 -13.69 -8.41
CA ARG A 264 -4.43 -14.73 -8.23
C ARG A 264 -3.24 -14.18 -7.45
N ASN A 265 -2.43 -15.05 -6.87
CA ASN A 265 -1.19 -14.62 -6.21
C ASN A 265 0.03 -14.89 -7.10
N GLY A 266 1.00 -13.98 -7.04
CA GLY A 266 2.30 -14.15 -7.69
C GLY A 266 3.10 -15.37 -7.17
N PRO A 267 4.24 -15.68 -7.82
CA PRO A 267 5.06 -16.83 -7.46
C PRO A 267 5.47 -16.83 -5.98
N LEU A 268 5.62 -18.04 -5.42
CA LEU A 268 6.20 -18.23 -4.09
C LEU A 268 7.67 -17.79 -4.10
N THR A 269 8.06 -17.06 -3.07
CA THR A 269 9.47 -16.80 -2.76
C THR A 269 9.89 -17.67 -1.58
N SER A 270 11.10 -18.22 -1.64
CA SER A 270 11.65 -19.03 -0.56
C SER A 270 13.15 -18.85 -0.42
N ARG A 271 13.65 -18.97 0.80
CA ARG A 271 15.07 -18.76 1.08
C ARG A 271 15.52 -19.65 2.22
N THR A 272 16.65 -20.32 2.00
CA THR A 272 17.35 -21.06 3.05
C THR A 272 18.71 -20.44 3.29
N ASP A 273 18.97 -20.05 4.52
CA ASP A 273 20.28 -19.59 4.99
C ASP A 273 20.82 -20.59 6.00
N LEU A 274 22.13 -20.82 5.97
CA LEU A 274 22.83 -21.79 6.82
C LEU A 274 24.05 -21.15 7.46
N SER A 275 24.24 -21.39 8.75
CA SER A 275 25.48 -21.13 9.48
C SER A 275 25.96 -22.42 10.10
N PHE A 276 27.22 -22.73 9.90
CA PHE A 276 27.93 -23.86 10.48
C PHE A 276 29.18 -23.34 11.17
N GLU A 277 29.41 -23.78 12.40
CA GLU A 277 30.63 -23.49 13.15
C GLU A 277 31.18 -24.78 13.75
N LYS A 278 32.51 -24.91 13.79
CA LYS A 278 33.21 -25.99 14.47
C LYS A 278 34.38 -25.45 15.27
N VAL A 279 34.39 -25.68 16.57
CA VAL A 279 35.61 -25.46 17.38
C VAL A 279 36.57 -26.62 17.12
N PHE A 280 37.70 -26.33 16.48
CA PHE A 280 38.72 -27.35 16.17
C PHE A 280 39.93 -27.28 17.10
N PHE A 281 40.05 -26.21 17.88
CA PHE A 281 41.08 -26.08 18.91
C PHE A 281 40.55 -25.30 20.12
N ARG A 282 40.75 -25.86 21.32
CA ARG A 282 40.47 -25.21 22.60
C ARG A 282 41.55 -25.59 23.62
N LYS A 283 42.26 -24.61 24.17
CA LYS A 283 43.28 -24.80 25.23
C LYS A 283 43.34 -23.60 26.17
N GLY A 284 42.89 -23.77 27.42
CA GLY A 284 42.78 -22.66 28.36
C GLY A 284 41.79 -21.61 27.85
N PHE A 285 42.23 -20.36 27.76
CA PHE A 285 41.44 -19.24 27.21
C PHE A 285 41.45 -19.17 25.67
N TYR A 286 42.38 -19.90 25.03
CA TYR A 286 42.47 -19.93 23.56
C TYR A 286 41.40 -20.82 22.95
N GLN A 287 40.63 -20.28 22.01
CA GLN A 287 39.66 -21.02 21.21
C GLN A 287 39.79 -20.63 19.74
N SER A 288 39.83 -21.60 18.84
CA SER A 288 39.74 -21.38 17.39
C SER A 288 38.55 -22.11 16.79
N THR A 289 37.72 -21.35 16.09
CA THR A 289 36.46 -21.78 15.48
C THR A 289 36.55 -21.58 13.97
N PHE A 290 36.32 -22.65 13.21
CA PHE A 290 36.05 -22.57 11.79
C PHE A 290 34.57 -22.26 11.59
N PHE A 291 34.23 -21.33 10.72
CA PHE A 291 32.84 -21.02 10.42
C PHE A 291 32.60 -20.95 8.90
N VAL A 292 31.38 -21.33 8.53
CA VAL A 292 30.82 -21.20 7.19
C VAL A 292 29.43 -20.61 7.33
N GLN A 293 29.16 -19.51 6.64
CA GLN A 293 27.82 -18.95 6.48
C GLN A 293 27.47 -18.96 5.01
N VAL A 294 26.34 -19.54 4.67
CA VAL A 294 25.80 -19.58 3.31
C VAL A 294 24.44 -18.91 3.31
N SER A 295 24.35 -17.76 2.67
CA SER A 295 23.07 -17.14 2.33
C SER A 295 22.60 -17.68 0.98
N ASN A 296 21.32 -17.96 0.82
CA ASN A 296 20.79 -18.71 -0.33
C ASN A 296 21.46 -20.07 -0.54
N LEU A 297 21.39 -20.95 0.45
CA LEU A 297 22.01 -22.28 0.41
C LEU A 297 21.73 -23.04 -0.90
N PHE A 298 20.53 -22.90 -1.46
CA PHE A 298 20.12 -23.57 -2.70
C PHE A 298 20.29 -22.72 -3.97
N ASN A 299 20.77 -21.48 -3.87
CA ASN A 299 20.84 -20.54 -4.99
C ASN A 299 19.48 -20.37 -5.69
N GLN A 300 18.42 -20.33 -4.88
CA GLN A 300 17.05 -20.13 -5.33
C GLN A 300 16.93 -18.81 -6.07
N ARG A 301 16.20 -18.82 -7.18
CA ARG A 301 16.00 -17.68 -8.09
C ARG A 301 14.50 -17.42 -8.27
N ASP A 302 13.87 -16.91 -7.25
CA ASP A 302 12.43 -16.62 -7.30
C ASP A 302 12.18 -15.35 -8.09
N VAL A 303 11.35 -15.42 -9.13
CA VAL A 303 11.03 -14.28 -9.99
C VAL A 303 10.28 -13.21 -9.19
N ARG A 304 10.72 -11.95 -9.31
CA ARG A 304 10.00 -10.78 -8.81
C ARG A 304 8.73 -10.62 -9.62
N GLY A 305 7.60 -10.83 -8.97
CA GLY A 305 6.30 -10.50 -9.51
C GLY A 305 5.53 -9.77 -8.45
N ASP A 306 5.14 -8.53 -8.75
CA ASP A 306 3.95 -7.90 -8.18
C ASP A 306 2.66 -8.56 -8.71
N GLY A 307 2.80 -9.61 -9.53
CA GLY A 307 1.72 -10.34 -10.17
C GLY A 307 1.14 -9.62 -11.40
N SER A 308 1.48 -8.36 -11.67
CA SER A 308 0.82 -7.61 -12.73
C SER A 308 1.31 -8.04 -14.12
N PHE A 309 0.39 -8.18 -15.10
CA PHE A 309 0.77 -8.28 -16.52
C PHE A 309 1.50 -7.04 -17.04
N LYS A 310 1.44 -5.92 -16.31
CA LYS A 310 2.23 -4.71 -16.57
C LYS A 310 3.67 -4.82 -16.07
N SER A 311 3.98 -5.85 -15.29
CA SER A 311 5.33 -6.10 -14.80
C SER A 311 6.20 -6.70 -15.88
N ILE A 312 7.28 -5.96 -16.17
CA ILE A 312 8.40 -6.42 -17.00
C ILE A 312 9.13 -7.64 -16.39
N TYR A 313 8.91 -7.93 -15.10
CA TYR A 313 9.60 -9.00 -14.37
C TYR A 313 8.78 -10.30 -14.29
N GLY A 314 7.46 -10.20 -14.14
CA GLY A 314 6.58 -11.34 -13.84
C GLY A 314 5.63 -11.78 -14.97
N SER A 315 5.39 -10.95 -15.99
CA SER A 315 4.36 -11.21 -17.00
C SER A 315 4.57 -12.51 -17.81
N GLU A 316 5.81 -12.81 -18.22
CA GLU A 316 6.12 -14.05 -18.96
C GLU A 316 6.06 -15.30 -18.07
N TYR A 317 6.41 -15.17 -16.78
CA TYR A 317 6.28 -16.26 -15.81
C TYR A 317 4.81 -16.59 -15.56
N ILE A 318 3.96 -15.58 -15.39
CA ILE A 318 2.53 -15.76 -15.14
C ILE A 318 1.83 -16.33 -16.37
N ARG A 319 2.20 -15.87 -17.57
CA ARG A 319 1.55 -16.28 -18.82
C ARG A 319 2.01 -17.65 -19.33
N TRP A 320 3.31 -17.95 -19.18
CA TRP A 320 3.94 -19.12 -19.81
C TRP A 320 4.80 -19.97 -18.88
N GLY A 321 4.93 -19.61 -17.61
CA GLY A 321 5.85 -20.27 -16.67
C GLY A 321 7.33 -19.99 -16.96
N MET A 322 7.63 -18.95 -17.75
CA MET A 322 8.99 -18.64 -18.19
C MET A 322 9.71 -17.70 -17.22
N GLU A 323 10.87 -18.12 -16.72
CA GLU A 323 11.75 -17.29 -15.89
C GLU A 323 12.63 -16.32 -16.71
N THR A 324 12.62 -16.41 -18.04
CA THR A 324 13.43 -15.58 -18.95
C THR A 324 12.53 -14.93 -20.00
N PRO A 325 12.97 -13.84 -20.67
CA PRO A 325 12.22 -13.30 -21.79
C PRO A 325 12.01 -14.37 -22.86
N ARG A 326 10.93 -14.26 -23.63
CA ARG A 326 10.65 -15.22 -24.70
C ARG A 326 11.79 -15.20 -25.74
N PRO A 327 12.15 -16.36 -26.32
CA PRO A 327 13.18 -16.44 -27.35
C PRO A 327 12.89 -15.60 -28.60
N ASP A 328 11.63 -15.27 -28.87
CA ASP A 328 11.16 -14.45 -30.00
C ASP A 328 11.09 -12.95 -29.68
N ASN A 329 11.43 -12.53 -28.45
CA ASN A 329 11.45 -11.13 -28.07
C ASN A 329 12.62 -10.40 -28.76
N THR A 330 12.29 -9.45 -29.63
CA THR A 330 13.27 -8.71 -30.44
C THR A 330 14.28 -7.93 -29.60
N LEU A 331 13.84 -7.30 -28.51
CA LEU A 331 14.73 -6.57 -27.58
C LEU A 331 15.68 -7.53 -26.86
N TYR A 332 15.21 -8.72 -26.49
CA TYR A 332 16.06 -9.75 -25.87
C TYR A 332 17.10 -10.28 -26.86
N GLN A 333 16.72 -10.47 -28.13
CA GLN A 333 17.66 -10.90 -29.18
C GLN A 333 18.72 -9.83 -29.48
N GLU A 334 18.34 -8.56 -29.48
CA GLU A 334 19.22 -7.43 -29.83
C GLU A 334 20.13 -6.99 -28.68
N TYR A 335 19.60 -6.96 -27.45
CA TYR A 335 20.30 -6.38 -26.28
C TYR A 335 20.59 -7.38 -25.15
N GLY A 336 20.11 -8.62 -25.25
CA GLY A 336 20.19 -9.60 -24.16
C GLY A 336 19.18 -9.33 -23.04
N ASP A 337 19.29 -10.05 -21.91
CA ASP A 337 18.39 -9.87 -20.77
C ASP A 337 18.82 -8.66 -19.92
N PHE A 338 18.32 -7.48 -20.27
CA PHE A 338 18.55 -6.23 -19.53
C PHE A 338 18.15 -6.33 -18.04
N TYR A 339 17.20 -7.20 -17.71
CA TYR A 339 16.64 -7.33 -16.36
C TYR A 339 17.22 -8.50 -15.56
N ALA A 340 18.22 -9.22 -16.09
CA ALA A 340 18.75 -10.43 -15.46
C ALA A 340 19.14 -10.24 -13.99
N ASN A 341 19.65 -9.06 -13.62
CA ASN A 341 20.11 -8.74 -12.26
C ASN A 341 19.00 -8.24 -11.32
N SER A 342 17.87 -7.76 -11.85
CA SER A 342 16.74 -7.24 -11.05
C SER A 342 15.53 -8.18 -11.05
N ARG A 343 15.50 -9.19 -11.92
CA ARG A 343 14.40 -10.14 -12.09
C ARG A 343 14.13 -10.99 -10.85
N TYR A 344 15.14 -11.28 -10.02
CA TYR A 344 15.00 -12.26 -8.93
C TYR A 344 14.92 -11.59 -7.54
N HIS A 345 14.10 -12.14 -6.65
CA HIS A 345 14.02 -11.73 -5.25
C HIS A 345 15.31 -12.04 -4.49
N GLY A 346 15.76 -11.08 -3.68
CA GLY A 346 16.95 -11.22 -2.84
C GLY A 346 18.28 -11.23 -3.62
N SER A 347 19.36 -11.58 -2.92
CA SER A 347 20.71 -11.70 -3.49
C SER A 347 20.98 -13.13 -3.99
N PRO A 348 21.98 -13.37 -4.88
CA PRO A 348 22.43 -14.72 -5.22
C PRO A 348 23.03 -15.46 -4.01
N ARG A 349 23.50 -16.70 -4.22
CA ARG A 349 24.24 -17.42 -3.17
C ARG A 349 25.51 -16.69 -2.78
N GLU A 350 25.65 -16.45 -1.48
CA GLU A 350 26.83 -15.85 -0.87
C GLU A 350 27.41 -16.82 0.15
N ILE A 351 28.71 -17.08 0.06
CA ILE A 351 29.43 -18.00 0.94
C ILE A 351 30.51 -17.19 1.68
N LYS A 352 30.44 -17.18 3.01
CA LYS A 352 31.44 -16.59 3.88
C LYS A 352 32.10 -17.70 4.68
N ILE A 353 33.42 -17.82 4.56
CA ILE A 353 34.23 -18.83 5.25
C ILE A 353 35.31 -18.11 6.03
N GLY A 354 35.60 -18.58 7.23
CA GLY A 354 36.69 -18.01 8.00
C GLY A 354 37.06 -18.82 9.23
N ILE A 355 38.09 -18.32 9.91
CA ILE A 355 38.53 -18.81 11.20
C ILE A 355 38.44 -17.64 12.17
N ARG A 356 37.82 -17.87 13.33
CA ARG A 356 37.76 -16.92 14.44
C ARG A 356 38.58 -17.47 15.59
N SER A 357 39.49 -16.66 16.13
CA SER A 357 40.27 -17.02 17.30
C SER A 357 40.03 -16.03 18.43
N SER A 358 39.82 -16.53 19.65
CA SER A 358 39.79 -15.74 20.89
C SER A 358 40.98 -16.14 21.77
N PHE A 359 41.54 -15.18 22.50
CA PHE A 359 42.71 -15.34 23.38
C PHE A 359 42.42 -14.82 24.78
#